data_AF-A0A6P3YZD5-F1
#
_entry.id   AF-A0A6P3YZD5-F1
#
_cell.length_a   1.000
_cell.length_b   1.000
_cell.length_c   1.000
_cell.angle_alpha   90.00
_cell.angle_beta   90.00
_cell.angle_gamma   90.00
#
_symmetry.space_group_name_H-M   'P 1'
#
loop_
_entity.id
_entity.type
_entity.pdbx_description
1 polymer ?
#
loop_
_entity_poly.entity_id
_entity_poly.type
_entity_poly.pdbx_seq_one_letter_code
_entity_poly.pdbx_strand_id
1 'polypeptide(L)'
;MQLMDPNLLEAIRGNDIPTFTSLVQKNEKVLDQREAVTKNSVLHIASKFGHSEMVSNIVMLRPDMVSAENKEVETPVHEACRIGNRKVLKLLLESNPGVAKKPNSANKTALFIACRYGHLDAVNLLLDQPGIPVLGKAGFDQTCIHVAASEGHTDAVRALLNVNPDLAQKVDENRYSALHYATEGGHREVTWMLLKFDAQLAHKYNNRGYTPLHLAAINYKVTVLEGFVLMASASFQCLTNEGETVFHLAVKHGQYDALVFLTHVCKMNFFQCQDRHGNTILHLAVSLGHHKMAEYLISKTKIDINSRNCKGLTALDILDQAKESAENKHLEALFNRVGGKRSIPLLSGAPKVQRTNFPPVPFLEKIPQRTRFADGIEMHIQPRNSPWQTRIEDEWRMSSELASPSSKAPSCLSSPQSRKSSSLSSPQSRKSSFLSSPESRTISPQHQVGEESNNGPPNPDSLLPSNLRQYEGLTKRAQEEMGGLFYSNPRKVQPKVYAEALQNARNTVTLVAILIATVTFAAGISPPGGVFQEGSMKGKSMAGNTTAFKVFAISNNIA
;
A
#
# COMPACT_ATOMS: atom_id res chain seq x y z
N MET A 1 -19.68 -28.22 30.04
CA MET A 1 -18.34 -28.18 29.40
C MET A 1 -17.33 -28.47 30.48
N GLN A 2 -16.48 -29.49 30.33
CA GLN A 2 -15.47 -29.81 31.34
C GLN A 2 -14.23 -28.92 31.17
N LEU A 3 -13.68 -28.47 32.30
CA LEU A 3 -12.42 -27.74 32.36
C LEU A 3 -11.27 -28.70 32.03
N MET A 4 -10.22 -28.21 31.36
CA MET A 4 -9.03 -29.02 31.08
C MET A 4 -8.25 -29.36 32.35
N ASP A 5 -7.97 -30.66 32.52
CA ASP A 5 -7.11 -31.20 33.57
C ASP A 5 -5.68 -30.66 33.39
N PRO A 6 -5.02 -30.12 34.44
CA PRO A 6 -3.63 -29.67 34.35
C PRO A 6 -2.67 -30.73 33.84
N ASN A 7 -2.86 -32.01 34.18
CA ASN A 7 -1.98 -33.10 33.73
C ASN A 7 -2.13 -33.36 32.22
N LEU A 8 -3.35 -33.24 31.69
CA LEU A 8 -3.60 -33.33 30.25
C LEU A 8 -2.98 -32.15 29.51
N LEU A 9 -3.13 -30.94 30.07
CA LEU A 9 -2.56 -29.71 29.52
C LEU A 9 -1.03 -29.77 29.46
N GLU A 10 -0.37 -30.20 30.54
CA GLU A 10 1.09 -30.34 30.58
C GLU A 10 1.60 -31.50 29.70
N ALA A 11 0.88 -32.62 29.61
CA ALA A 11 1.24 -33.69 28.66
C ALA A 11 1.18 -33.21 27.20
N ILE A 12 0.17 -32.40 26.83
CA ILE A 12 0.09 -31.79 25.50
C ILE A 12 1.19 -30.76 25.30
N ARG A 13 1.45 -29.86 26.27
CA ARG A 13 2.51 -28.85 26.21
C ARG A 13 3.90 -29.47 26.03
N GLY A 14 4.19 -30.53 26.78
CA GLY A 14 5.47 -31.25 26.76
C GLY A 14 5.63 -32.26 25.61
N ASN A 15 4.63 -32.45 24.75
CA ASN A 15 4.59 -33.53 23.74
C ASN A 15 4.76 -34.94 24.33
N ASP A 16 4.26 -35.18 25.55
CA ASP A 16 4.30 -36.48 26.22
C ASP A 16 3.19 -37.40 25.69
N ILE A 17 3.47 -38.05 24.56
CA ILE A 17 2.57 -39.00 23.89
C ILE A 17 2.17 -40.17 24.82
N PRO A 18 3.09 -40.83 25.56
CA PRO A 18 2.73 -41.90 26.50
C PRO A 18 1.73 -41.47 27.59
N THR A 19 1.98 -40.34 28.26
CA THR A 19 1.08 -39.84 29.32
C THR A 19 -0.26 -39.42 28.73
N PHE A 20 -0.25 -38.70 27.60
CA PHE A 20 -1.47 -38.32 26.88
C PHE A 20 -2.31 -39.55 26.52
N THR A 21 -1.70 -40.59 25.93
CA THR A 21 -2.37 -41.82 25.52
C THR A 21 -2.94 -42.57 26.72
N SER A 22 -2.22 -42.64 27.84
CA SER A 22 -2.71 -43.24 29.09
C SER A 22 -3.93 -42.50 29.66
N LEU A 23 -3.94 -41.16 29.58
CA LEU A 23 -5.07 -40.34 30.03
C LEU A 23 -6.31 -40.56 29.15
N VAL A 24 -6.15 -40.60 27.82
CA VAL A 24 -7.25 -40.88 26.88
C VAL A 24 -7.81 -42.30 27.06
N GLN A 25 -6.94 -43.30 27.22
CA GLN A 25 -7.37 -44.69 27.47
C GLN A 25 -8.15 -44.86 28.77
N LYS A 26 -7.81 -44.09 29.82
CA LYS A 26 -8.54 -44.09 31.10
C LYS A 26 -9.92 -43.43 30.98
N ASN A 27 -10.05 -42.39 30.15
CA ASN A 27 -11.30 -41.66 29.96
C ASN A 27 -11.27 -40.89 28.63
N GLU A 28 -11.91 -41.40 27.58
CA GLU A 28 -11.94 -40.77 26.26
C GLU A 28 -12.47 -39.32 26.28
N LYS A 29 -13.36 -38.99 27.24
CA LYS A 29 -13.95 -37.65 27.40
C LYS A 29 -12.94 -36.57 27.80
N VAL A 30 -11.68 -36.92 28.11
CA VAL A 30 -10.61 -35.92 28.27
C VAL A 30 -10.40 -35.10 27.00
N LEU A 31 -10.69 -35.67 25.82
CA LEU A 31 -10.58 -34.97 24.53
C LEU A 31 -11.64 -33.85 24.37
N ASP A 32 -12.78 -33.95 25.05
CA ASP A 32 -13.83 -32.93 25.03
C ASP A 32 -13.53 -31.74 25.97
N GLN A 33 -12.46 -31.83 26.76
CA GLN A 33 -12.05 -30.77 27.69
C GLN A 33 -11.46 -29.56 26.95
N ARG A 34 -11.63 -28.38 27.57
CA ARG A 34 -11.22 -27.10 26.98
C ARG A 34 -10.54 -26.20 28.00
N GLU A 35 -9.59 -25.42 27.52
CA GLU A 35 -8.88 -24.41 28.32
C GLU A 35 -9.87 -23.38 28.90
N ALA A 36 -9.63 -22.94 30.12
CA ALA A 36 -10.55 -22.13 30.91
C ALA A 36 -11.01 -20.84 30.19
N VAL A 37 -10.03 -20.10 29.65
CA VAL A 37 -10.19 -18.72 29.15
C VAL A 37 -10.46 -18.70 27.65
N THR A 38 -9.57 -19.29 26.86
CA THR A 38 -9.61 -19.29 25.38
C THR A 38 -10.63 -20.26 24.80
N LYS A 39 -11.10 -21.23 25.58
CA LYS A 39 -11.88 -22.41 25.12
C LYS A 39 -11.14 -23.28 24.08
N ASN A 40 -9.83 -23.15 23.93
CA ASN A 40 -8.99 -24.03 23.11
C ASN A 40 -9.25 -25.50 23.47
N SER A 41 -9.48 -26.34 22.46
CA SER A 41 -9.52 -27.80 22.60
C SER A 41 -8.11 -28.38 22.66
N VAL A 42 -7.96 -29.67 23.04
CA VAL A 42 -6.63 -30.33 23.04
C VAL A 42 -5.89 -30.20 21.71
N LEU A 43 -6.60 -30.22 20.59
CA LEU A 43 -6.01 -30.07 19.26
C LEU A 43 -5.51 -28.65 18.96
N HIS A 44 -6.19 -27.60 19.44
CA HIS A 44 -5.67 -26.22 19.34
C HIS A 44 -4.34 -26.09 20.06
N ILE A 45 -4.24 -26.68 21.25
CA ILE A 45 -3.05 -26.59 22.10
C ILE A 45 -1.89 -27.37 21.46
N ALA A 46 -2.14 -28.59 20.97
CA ALA A 46 -1.13 -29.35 20.22
C ALA A 46 -0.66 -28.60 18.94
N SER A 47 -1.57 -27.94 18.22
CA SER A 47 -1.23 -27.10 17.07
C SER A 47 -0.44 -25.84 17.44
N LYS A 48 -0.77 -25.19 18.57
CA LYS A 48 -0.05 -24.03 19.13
C LYS A 48 1.41 -24.30 19.43
N PHE A 49 1.72 -25.49 19.95
CA PHE A 49 3.10 -25.88 20.22
C PHE A 49 3.80 -26.54 19.02
N GLY A 50 3.09 -26.74 17.90
CA GLY A 50 3.68 -27.31 16.69
C GLY A 50 3.94 -28.82 16.75
N HIS A 51 3.33 -29.51 17.72
CA HIS A 51 3.62 -30.91 18.03
C HIS A 51 2.96 -31.87 17.03
N SER A 52 3.62 -32.10 15.88
CA SER A 52 3.04 -32.87 14.77
C SER A 52 2.66 -34.31 15.13
N GLU A 53 3.39 -34.96 16.03
CA GLU A 53 3.07 -36.32 16.50
C GLU A 53 1.85 -36.33 17.42
N MET A 54 1.75 -35.39 18.36
CA MET A 54 0.57 -35.19 19.21
C MET A 54 -0.66 -34.85 18.38
N VAL A 55 -0.53 -33.95 17.40
CA VAL A 55 -1.59 -33.61 16.43
C VAL A 55 -2.02 -34.86 15.66
N SER A 56 -1.10 -35.65 15.12
CA SER A 56 -1.41 -36.89 14.40
C SER A 56 -2.19 -37.89 15.29
N ASN A 57 -1.75 -38.09 16.54
CA ASN A 57 -2.44 -38.97 17.50
C ASN A 57 -3.86 -38.47 17.83
N ILE A 58 -4.02 -37.18 18.16
CA ILE A 58 -5.33 -36.59 18.46
C ILE A 58 -6.28 -36.72 17.26
N VAL A 59 -5.80 -36.41 16.05
CA VAL A 59 -6.59 -36.46 14.81
C VAL A 59 -6.97 -37.90 14.45
N MET A 60 -6.08 -38.87 14.64
CA MET A 60 -6.38 -40.29 14.43
C MET A 60 -7.46 -40.81 15.39
N LEU A 61 -7.48 -40.33 16.63
CA LEU A 61 -8.48 -40.69 17.64
C LEU A 61 -9.83 -39.98 17.41
N ARG A 62 -9.80 -38.69 17.07
CA ARG A 62 -10.99 -37.82 16.95
C ARG A 62 -10.86 -36.83 15.76
N PRO A 63 -11.11 -37.28 14.51
CA PRO A 63 -10.99 -36.42 13.32
C PRO A 63 -11.93 -35.20 13.33
N ASP A 64 -13.07 -35.28 14.05
CA ASP A 64 -14.04 -34.20 14.21
C ASP A 64 -13.41 -32.93 14.80
N MET A 65 -12.38 -33.09 15.64
CA MET A 65 -11.74 -31.98 16.37
C MET A 65 -11.01 -30.99 15.47
N VAL A 66 -10.67 -31.35 14.23
CA VAL A 66 -10.08 -30.42 13.25
C VAL A 66 -11.02 -29.23 12.97
N SER A 67 -12.33 -29.44 13.11
CA SER A 67 -13.37 -28.43 12.91
C SER A 67 -13.77 -27.66 14.18
N ALA A 68 -13.22 -28.06 15.34
CA ALA A 68 -13.55 -27.46 16.62
C ALA A 68 -13.20 -25.96 16.66
N GLU A 69 -14.06 -25.17 17.28
CA GLU A 69 -13.87 -23.73 17.47
C GLU A 69 -13.41 -23.41 18.88
N ASN A 70 -12.54 -22.40 19.06
CA ASN A 70 -12.25 -21.77 20.34
C ASN A 70 -13.19 -20.55 20.59
N LYS A 71 -12.90 -19.72 21.60
CA LYS A 71 -13.70 -18.52 21.95
C LYS A 71 -13.78 -17.50 20.81
N GLU A 72 -12.78 -17.45 19.94
CA GLU A 72 -12.66 -16.51 18.82
C GLU A 72 -13.13 -17.14 17.50
N VAL A 73 -13.83 -18.29 17.56
CA VAL A 73 -14.28 -19.06 16.39
C VAL A 73 -13.09 -19.57 15.53
N GLU A 74 -11.86 -19.47 16.04
CA GLU A 74 -10.68 -20.03 15.40
C GLU A 74 -10.70 -21.56 15.48
N THR A 75 -10.14 -22.20 14.46
CA THR A 75 -9.88 -23.65 14.41
C THR A 75 -8.40 -23.93 14.65
N PRO A 76 -7.99 -25.19 14.93
CA PRO A 76 -6.58 -25.55 15.07
C PRO A 76 -5.72 -25.18 13.84
N VAL A 77 -6.32 -25.06 12.65
CA VAL A 77 -5.65 -24.60 11.43
C VAL A 77 -5.25 -23.13 11.49
N HIS A 78 -6.04 -22.26 12.13
CA HIS A 78 -5.65 -20.85 12.33
C HIS A 78 -4.38 -20.78 13.19
N GLU A 79 -4.33 -21.55 14.26
CA GLU A 79 -3.18 -21.59 15.17
C GLU A 79 -1.95 -22.23 14.50
N ALA A 80 -2.13 -23.31 13.73
CA ALA A 80 -1.07 -23.87 12.90
C ALA A 80 -0.49 -22.85 11.89
N CYS A 81 -1.33 -21.98 11.34
CA CYS A 81 -0.94 -20.88 10.45
C CYS A 81 -0.32 -19.69 11.19
N ARG A 82 -0.64 -19.48 12.46
CA ARG A 82 -0.01 -18.47 13.33
C ARG A 82 1.44 -18.85 13.65
N ILE A 83 1.66 -20.14 13.91
CA ILE A 83 2.97 -20.73 14.24
C ILE A 83 3.81 -21.03 12.97
N GLY A 84 3.16 -21.24 11.82
CA GLY A 84 3.84 -21.57 10.56
C GLY A 84 4.27 -23.04 10.43
N ASN A 85 3.76 -23.93 11.30
CA ASN A 85 4.18 -25.32 11.29
C ASN A 85 3.53 -26.10 10.13
N ARG A 86 4.28 -26.19 9.02
CA ARG A 86 3.87 -26.90 7.79
C ARG A 86 3.40 -28.34 8.04
N LYS A 87 4.04 -29.10 8.94
CA LYS A 87 3.68 -30.50 9.20
C LYS A 87 2.30 -30.60 9.87
N VAL A 88 2.08 -29.80 10.93
CA VAL A 88 0.79 -29.70 11.61
C VAL A 88 -0.30 -29.23 10.64
N LEU A 89 -0.04 -28.15 9.91
CA LEU A 89 -1.00 -27.61 8.95
C LEU A 89 -1.40 -28.65 7.89
N LYS A 90 -0.42 -29.37 7.33
CA LYS A 90 -0.66 -30.45 6.36
C LYS A 90 -1.56 -31.55 6.93
N LEU A 91 -1.26 -32.08 8.12
CA LEU A 91 -2.06 -33.11 8.78
C LEU A 91 -3.52 -32.67 9.00
N LEU A 92 -3.74 -31.42 9.43
CA LEU A 92 -5.07 -30.87 9.64
C LEU A 92 -5.84 -30.69 8.31
N LEU A 93 -5.18 -30.20 7.26
CA LEU A 93 -5.79 -29.99 5.94
C LEU A 93 -6.10 -31.32 5.25
N GLU A 94 -5.24 -32.33 5.34
CA GLU A 94 -5.49 -33.68 4.82
C GLU A 94 -6.69 -34.35 5.50
N SER A 95 -6.94 -34.02 6.77
CA SER A 95 -8.06 -34.55 7.54
C SER A 95 -9.39 -33.84 7.27
N ASN A 96 -9.36 -32.52 7.04
CA ASN A 96 -10.52 -31.77 6.57
C ASN A 96 -10.12 -30.50 5.79
N PRO A 97 -10.09 -30.54 4.44
CA PRO A 97 -9.76 -29.35 3.63
C PRO A 97 -10.74 -28.18 3.83
N GLY A 98 -11.97 -28.44 4.30
CA GLY A 98 -13.01 -27.44 4.47
C GLY A 98 -12.67 -26.37 5.50
N VAL A 99 -11.87 -26.69 6.53
CA VAL A 99 -11.54 -25.71 7.58
C VAL A 99 -10.58 -24.61 7.13
N ALA A 100 -9.90 -24.77 5.99
CA ALA A 100 -9.07 -23.72 5.39
C ALA A 100 -9.86 -22.45 5.01
N LYS A 101 -11.15 -22.63 4.67
CA LYS A 101 -12.06 -21.56 4.21
C LYS A 101 -12.85 -20.92 5.34
N LYS A 102 -12.79 -21.49 6.54
CA LYS A 102 -13.57 -21.05 7.70
C LYS A 102 -12.92 -19.81 8.29
N PRO A 103 -13.62 -18.67 8.41
CA PRO A 103 -13.10 -17.50 9.09
C PRO A 103 -13.30 -17.59 10.61
N ASN A 104 -12.48 -16.84 11.33
CA ASN A 104 -12.65 -16.57 12.76
C ASN A 104 -13.68 -15.43 13.01
N SER A 105 -13.92 -15.08 14.28
CA SER A 105 -14.89 -14.04 14.66
C SER A 105 -14.56 -12.63 14.15
N ALA A 106 -13.31 -12.38 13.76
CA ALA A 106 -12.86 -11.13 13.12
C ALA A 106 -12.92 -11.19 11.59
N ASN A 107 -13.63 -12.18 11.03
CA ASN A 107 -13.81 -12.41 9.59
C ASN A 107 -12.46 -12.67 8.85
N LYS A 108 -11.47 -13.26 9.55
CA LYS A 108 -10.14 -13.59 9.01
C LYS A 108 -9.99 -15.10 8.85
N THR A 109 -9.47 -15.54 7.70
CA THR A 109 -9.17 -16.95 7.44
C THR A 109 -7.77 -17.36 7.91
N ALA A 110 -7.50 -18.65 7.89
CA ALA A 110 -6.16 -19.20 8.04
C ALA A 110 -5.12 -18.60 7.07
N LEU A 111 -5.52 -18.28 5.82
CA LEU A 111 -4.64 -17.66 4.84
C LEU A 111 -4.26 -16.23 5.23
N PHE A 112 -5.21 -15.45 5.75
CA PHE A 112 -4.91 -14.12 6.30
C PHE A 112 -3.90 -14.20 7.45
N ILE A 113 -4.04 -15.17 8.35
CA ILE A 113 -3.10 -15.39 9.46
C ILE A 113 -1.72 -15.79 8.93
N ALA A 114 -1.62 -16.76 8.02
CA ALA A 114 -0.34 -17.17 7.42
C ALA A 114 0.37 -16.02 6.71
N CYS A 115 -0.38 -15.19 5.97
CA CYS A 115 0.12 -13.99 5.29
C CYS A 115 0.60 -12.91 6.27
N ARG A 116 -0.08 -12.74 7.42
CA ARG A 116 0.28 -11.76 8.45
C ARG A 116 1.58 -12.11 9.19
N TYR A 117 1.86 -13.39 9.41
CA TYR A 117 3.08 -13.82 10.09
C TYR A 117 4.19 -14.26 9.11
N GLY A 118 3.96 -14.16 7.80
CA GLY A 118 4.98 -14.38 6.77
C GLY A 118 5.35 -15.84 6.50
N HIS A 119 4.52 -16.78 6.96
CA HIS A 119 4.81 -18.21 6.88
C HIS A 119 4.56 -18.76 5.48
N LEU A 120 5.52 -18.55 4.57
CA LEU A 120 5.45 -18.91 3.15
C LEU A 120 4.98 -20.36 2.90
N ASP A 121 5.49 -21.33 3.66
CA ASP A 121 5.10 -22.73 3.52
C ASP A 121 3.62 -22.97 3.88
N ALA A 122 3.08 -22.20 4.84
CA ALA A 122 1.65 -22.22 5.17
C ALA A 122 0.80 -21.50 4.13
N VAL A 123 1.29 -20.36 3.61
CA VAL A 123 0.66 -19.63 2.50
C VAL A 123 0.52 -20.53 1.27
N ASN A 124 1.60 -21.19 0.85
CA ASN A 124 1.58 -22.11 -0.29
C ASN A 124 0.63 -23.30 -0.07
N LEU A 125 0.72 -24.00 1.08
CA LEU A 125 -0.18 -25.12 1.38
C LEU A 125 -1.66 -24.75 1.36
N LEU A 126 -2.01 -23.51 1.73
CA LEU A 126 -3.37 -23.00 1.69
C LEU A 126 -3.79 -22.55 0.29
N LEU A 127 -2.90 -21.92 -0.49
CA LEU A 127 -3.17 -21.54 -1.88
C LEU A 127 -3.37 -22.77 -2.78
N ASP A 128 -2.72 -23.89 -2.46
CA ASP A 128 -2.92 -25.18 -3.12
C ASP A 128 -4.28 -25.84 -2.79
N GLN A 129 -5.05 -25.37 -1.79
CA GLN A 129 -6.31 -25.99 -1.41
C GLN A 129 -7.46 -25.66 -2.40
N PRO A 130 -8.24 -26.67 -2.83
CA PRO A 130 -9.25 -26.49 -3.87
C PRO A 130 -10.34 -25.49 -3.46
N GLY A 131 -10.37 -24.36 -4.17
CA GLY A 131 -11.38 -23.32 -4.00
C GLY A 131 -11.24 -22.48 -2.74
N ILE A 132 -10.01 -22.23 -2.27
CA ILE A 132 -9.72 -21.04 -1.46
C ILE A 132 -9.94 -19.80 -2.34
N PRO A 133 -10.89 -18.91 -2.00
CA PRO A 133 -11.29 -17.83 -2.89
C PRO A 133 -10.33 -16.64 -2.81
N VAL A 134 -9.16 -16.77 -3.43
CA VAL A 134 -8.33 -15.62 -3.87
C VAL A 134 -9.07 -14.76 -4.92
N LEU A 135 -10.22 -15.26 -5.39
CA LEU A 135 -11.11 -14.69 -6.39
C LEU A 135 -12.29 -13.91 -5.78
N GLY A 136 -12.04 -12.66 -5.40
CA GLY A 136 -12.81 -11.51 -5.90
C GLY A 136 -14.34 -11.42 -5.76
N LYS A 137 -15.03 -12.32 -5.06
CA LYS A 137 -16.48 -12.22 -4.76
C LYS A 137 -16.71 -11.82 -3.31
N ALA A 138 -17.60 -10.86 -3.12
CA ALA A 138 -17.87 -10.11 -1.89
C ALA A 138 -17.71 -10.92 -0.57
N GLY A 139 -16.79 -10.48 0.29
CA GLY A 139 -16.78 -10.84 1.71
C GLY A 139 -15.42 -11.19 2.33
N PHE A 140 -14.45 -11.74 1.57
CA PHE A 140 -13.24 -12.33 2.15
C PHE A 140 -11.93 -12.06 1.39
N ASP A 141 -10.83 -12.09 2.16
CA ASP A 141 -9.41 -12.27 1.81
C ASP A 141 -8.72 -11.39 0.75
N GLN A 142 -9.38 -10.38 0.20
CA GLN A 142 -8.68 -9.32 -0.56
C GLN A 142 -7.62 -8.59 0.29
N THR A 143 -7.72 -8.65 1.62
CA THR A 143 -6.75 -8.09 2.58
C THR A 143 -5.48 -8.94 2.75
N CYS A 144 -5.40 -10.18 2.24
CA CYS A 144 -4.22 -11.04 2.43
C CYS A 144 -2.94 -10.43 1.83
N ILE A 145 -3.02 -9.82 0.65
CA ILE A 145 -1.87 -9.11 0.05
C ILE A 145 -1.55 -7.81 0.81
N HIS A 146 -2.56 -7.14 1.37
CA HIS A 146 -2.39 -5.91 2.14
C HIS A 146 -1.65 -6.18 3.45
N VAL A 147 -2.01 -7.24 4.18
CA VAL A 147 -1.35 -7.61 5.44
C VAL A 147 0.05 -8.19 5.21
N ALA A 148 0.25 -9.02 4.17
CA ALA A 148 1.59 -9.47 3.81
C ALA A 148 2.50 -8.28 3.41
N ALA A 149 1.94 -7.26 2.77
CA ALA A 149 2.68 -6.05 2.40
C ALA A 149 2.93 -5.09 3.57
N SER A 150 2.00 -4.96 4.55
CA SER A 150 2.19 -4.12 5.74
C SER A 150 3.23 -4.69 6.70
N GLU A 151 3.38 -6.01 6.74
CA GLU A 151 4.33 -6.72 7.61
C GLU A 151 5.66 -7.04 6.88
N GLY A 152 5.78 -6.72 5.58
CA GLY A 152 7.03 -6.83 4.81
C GLY A 152 7.33 -8.21 4.21
N HIS A 153 6.37 -9.13 4.25
CA HIS A 153 6.52 -10.53 3.85
C HIS A 153 6.56 -10.71 2.33
N THR A 154 7.72 -10.34 1.77
CA THR A 154 8.03 -10.29 0.34
C THR A 154 7.65 -11.57 -0.42
N ASP A 155 7.95 -12.76 0.11
CA ASP A 155 7.63 -14.00 -0.58
C ASP A 155 6.16 -14.43 -0.45
N ALA A 156 5.47 -14.03 0.63
CA ALA A 156 4.01 -14.19 0.72
C ALA A 156 3.30 -13.29 -0.30
N VAL A 157 3.73 -12.03 -0.45
CA VAL A 157 3.25 -11.12 -1.52
C VAL A 157 3.51 -11.73 -2.91
N ARG A 158 4.70 -12.29 -3.14
CA ARG A 158 5.06 -12.99 -4.39
C ARG A 158 4.13 -14.17 -4.68
N ALA A 159 3.91 -15.05 -3.70
CA ALA A 159 3.05 -16.22 -3.83
C ALA A 159 1.60 -15.82 -4.18
N LEU A 160 1.06 -14.82 -3.48
CA LEU A 160 -0.26 -14.27 -3.76
C LEU A 160 -0.39 -13.70 -5.18
N LEU A 161 0.60 -12.93 -5.64
CA LEU A 161 0.61 -12.36 -7.00
C LEU A 161 0.77 -13.41 -8.10
N ASN A 162 1.53 -14.49 -7.83
CA ASN A 162 1.65 -15.61 -8.76
C ASN A 162 0.32 -16.35 -8.97
N VAL A 163 -0.50 -16.46 -7.92
CA VAL A 163 -1.84 -17.08 -8.00
C VAL A 163 -2.88 -16.13 -8.59
N ASN A 164 -2.87 -14.85 -8.19
CA ASN A 164 -3.79 -13.84 -8.71
C ASN A 164 -3.12 -12.46 -8.86
N PRO A 165 -2.67 -12.10 -10.08
CA PRO A 165 -2.02 -10.81 -10.34
C PRO A 165 -2.93 -9.59 -10.08
N ASP A 166 -4.27 -9.75 -10.17
CA ASP A 166 -5.23 -8.66 -9.92
C ASP A 166 -5.21 -8.16 -8.47
N LEU A 167 -4.66 -8.95 -7.53
CA LEU A 167 -4.51 -8.56 -6.13
C LEU A 167 -3.67 -7.29 -5.97
N ALA A 168 -2.67 -7.07 -6.82
CA ALA A 168 -1.88 -5.83 -6.83
C ALA A 168 -2.76 -4.58 -7.00
N GLN A 169 -3.85 -4.71 -7.77
CA GLN A 169 -4.75 -3.62 -8.09
C GLN A 169 -5.83 -3.37 -7.03
N LYS A 170 -6.05 -4.32 -6.11
CA LYS A 170 -7.08 -4.20 -5.07
C LYS A 170 -6.73 -3.11 -4.07
N VAL A 171 -7.79 -2.56 -3.48
CA VAL A 171 -7.72 -1.57 -2.42
C VAL A 171 -8.75 -1.90 -1.35
N ASP A 172 -8.49 -1.48 -0.11
CA ASP A 172 -9.44 -1.59 0.98
C ASP A 172 -10.49 -0.46 1.01
N GLU A 173 -11.32 -0.43 2.05
CA GLU A 173 -12.35 0.58 2.30
C GLU A 173 -11.79 2.02 2.38
N ASN A 174 -10.53 2.17 2.80
CA ASN A 174 -9.81 3.45 2.86
C ASN A 174 -9.07 3.77 1.55
N ARG A 175 -9.27 2.96 0.51
CA ARG A 175 -8.56 2.97 -0.78
C ARG A 175 -7.03 2.77 -0.67
N TYR A 176 -6.54 2.18 0.42
CA TYR A 176 -5.14 1.74 0.49
C TYR A 176 -4.95 0.49 -0.36
N SER A 177 -3.93 0.50 -1.22
CA SER A 177 -3.43 -0.70 -1.91
C SER A 177 -2.31 -1.37 -1.12
N ALA A 178 -1.92 -2.60 -1.50
CA ALA A 178 -0.75 -3.27 -0.95
C ALA A 178 0.53 -2.39 -1.00
N LEU A 179 0.69 -1.58 -2.06
CA LEU A 179 1.82 -0.67 -2.19
C LEU A 179 1.79 0.46 -1.14
N HIS A 180 0.62 0.99 -0.78
CA HIS A 180 0.51 1.99 0.29
C HIS A 180 1.04 1.42 1.63
N TYR A 181 0.60 0.21 1.98
CA TYR A 181 1.03 -0.48 3.20
C TYR A 181 2.53 -0.81 3.20
N ALA A 182 3.08 -1.26 2.06
CA ALA A 182 4.51 -1.49 1.90
C ALA A 182 5.32 -0.19 2.12
N THR A 183 4.86 0.93 1.55
CA THR A 183 5.54 2.23 1.69
C THR A 183 5.43 2.83 3.09
N GLU A 184 4.29 2.66 3.78
CA GLU A 184 4.08 3.12 5.16
C GLU A 184 4.95 2.32 6.14
N GLY A 185 5.02 0.98 5.98
CA GLY A 185 5.91 0.12 6.77
C GLY A 185 7.40 0.35 6.51
N GLY A 186 7.76 0.79 5.30
CA GLY A 186 9.16 0.95 4.88
C GLY A 186 9.76 -0.27 4.17
N HIS A 187 8.90 -1.16 3.70
CA HIS A 187 9.27 -2.46 3.14
C HIS A 187 9.74 -2.30 1.70
N ARG A 188 11.05 -2.03 1.54
CA ARG A 188 11.69 -1.74 0.25
C ARG A 188 11.49 -2.86 -0.76
N GLU A 189 11.70 -4.11 -0.37
CA GLU A 189 11.66 -5.28 -1.24
C GLU A 189 10.23 -5.52 -1.79
N VAL A 190 9.21 -5.38 -0.92
CA VAL A 190 7.80 -5.43 -1.31
C VAL A 190 7.44 -4.27 -2.23
N THR A 191 7.87 -3.05 -1.88
CA THR A 191 7.65 -1.85 -2.70
C THR A 191 8.25 -2.04 -4.10
N TRP A 192 9.50 -2.49 -4.17
CA TRP A 192 10.21 -2.70 -5.43
C TRP A 192 9.57 -3.80 -6.27
N MET A 193 9.10 -4.89 -5.65
CA MET A 193 8.34 -5.93 -6.34
C MET A 193 7.04 -5.39 -6.94
N LEU A 194 6.25 -4.65 -6.15
CA LEU A 194 4.97 -4.10 -6.60
C LEU A 194 5.14 -3.04 -7.70
N LEU A 195 6.12 -2.13 -7.56
CA LEU A 195 6.43 -1.14 -8.60
C LEU A 195 6.97 -1.77 -9.89
N LYS A 196 7.78 -2.83 -9.77
CA LYS A 196 8.28 -3.60 -10.92
C LYS A 196 7.17 -4.41 -11.61
N PHE A 197 6.17 -4.85 -10.84
CA PHE A 197 4.99 -5.54 -11.35
C PHE A 197 4.08 -4.57 -12.11
N ASP A 198 3.75 -3.40 -11.52
CA ASP A 198 3.05 -2.31 -12.20
C ASP A 198 3.38 -0.95 -11.58
N ALA A 199 4.05 -0.08 -12.36
CA ALA A 199 4.37 1.28 -11.97
C ALA A 199 3.14 2.20 -11.82
N GLN A 200 1.98 1.86 -12.40
CA GLN A 200 0.75 2.64 -12.24
C GLN A 200 0.20 2.57 -10.81
N LEU A 201 0.58 1.56 -10.03
CA LEU A 201 0.25 1.48 -8.60
C LEU A 201 0.75 2.69 -7.79
N ALA A 202 1.83 3.34 -8.24
CA ALA A 202 2.38 4.56 -7.61
C ALA A 202 1.45 5.77 -7.69
N HIS A 203 0.51 5.78 -8.64
CA HIS A 203 -0.40 6.92 -8.91
C HIS A 203 -1.77 6.75 -8.26
N LYS A 204 -1.98 5.69 -7.47
CA LYS A 204 -3.24 5.46 -6.74
C LYS A 204 -3.29 6.35 -5.52
N TYR A 205 -4.42 7.05 -5.35
CA TYR A 205 -4.71 7.84 -4.16
C TYR A 205 -5.62 7.07 -3.21
N ASN A 206 -5.26 7.05 -1.92
CA ASN A 206 -6.15 6.63 -0.83
C ASN A 206 -7.19 7.73 -0.49
N ASN A 207 -8.12 7.43 0.43
CA ASN A 207 -9.17 8.38 0.85
C ASN A 207 -8.63 9.63 1.56
N ARG A 208 -7.35 9.66 1.97
CA ARG A 208 -6.70 10.83 2.57
C ARG A 208 -6.08 11.76 1.53
N GLY A 209 -6.12 11.41 0.25
CA GLY A 209 -5.46 12.16 -0.82
C GLY A 209 -3.95 11.94 -0.88
N TYR A 210 -3.46 10.81 -0.34
CA TYR A 210 -2.05 10.43 -0.43
C TYR A 210 -1.84 9.30 -1.44
N THR A 211 -0.74 9.38 -2.17
CA THR A 211 -0.14 8.28 -2.94
C THR A 211 0.81 7.46 -2.06
N PRO A 212 1.27 6.27 -2.49
CA PRO A 212 2.32 5.53 -1.78
C PRO A 212 3.63 6.32 -1.61
N LEU A 213 4.00 7.15 -2.60
CA LEU A 213 5.18 8.02 -2.50
C LEU A 213 5.02 9.08 -1.41
N HIS A 214 3.82 9.66 -1.27
CA HIS A 214 3.50 10.58 -0.18
C HIS A 214 3.65 9.90 1.19
N LEU A 215 3.18 8.66 1.35
CA LEU A 215 3.34 7.90 2.59
C LEU A 215 4.81 7.57 2.90
N ALA A 216 5.63 7.24 1.89
CA ALA A 216 7.06 6.99 2.09
C ALA A 216 7.80 8.21 2.64
N ALA A 217 7.47 9.42 2.13
CA ALA A 217 8.02 10.67 2.62
C ALA A 217 7.53 11.02 4.04
N ILE A 218 6.23 10.82 4.34
CA ILE A 218 5.66 11.08 5.67
C ILE A 218 6.25 10.18 6.76
N ASN A 219 6.66 8.95 6.42
CA ASN A 219 7.04 7.90 7.39
C ASN A 219 8.56 7.63 7.48
N TYR A 220 9.43 8.59 7.17
CA TYR A 220 10.90 8.46 7.37
C TYR A 220 11.57 7.37 6.49
N LYS A 221 10.95 6.93 5.37
CA LYS A 221 11.37 5.72 4.63
C LYS A 221 12.25 6.01 3.39
N VAL A 222 13.46 6.53 3.60
CA VAL A 222 14.37 6.90 2.49
C VAL A 222 14.67 5.75 1.52
N THR A 223 14.89 4.54 2.04
CA THR A 223 15.15 3.32 1.25
C THR A 223 14.03 2.95 0.29
N VAL A 224 12.79 3.35 0.57
CA VAL A 224 11.63 3.15 -0.29
C VAL A 224 11.61 4.16 -1.44
N LEU A 225 12.05 5.42 -1.20
CA LEU A 225 12.07 6.48 -2.20
C LEU A 225 12.97 6.14 -3.41
N GLU A 226 14.09 5.44 -3.19
CA GLU A 226 14.96 4.91 -4.25
C GLU A 226 14.20 4.07 -5.28
N GLY A 227 13.26 3.23 -4.83
CA GLY A 227 12.42 2.40 -5.70
C GLY A 227 11.51 3.23 -6.61
N PHE A 228 10.94 4.32 -6.09
CA PHE A 228 10.09 5.23 -6.87
C PHE A 228 10.90 6.00 -7.92
N VAL A 229 12.13 6.43 -7.60
CA VAL A 229 12.99 7.13 -8.56
C VAL A 229 13.25 6.28 -9.80
N LEU A 230 13.56 4.99 -9.60
CA LEU A 230 13.92 4.09 -10.70
C LEU A 230 12.70 3.58 -11.47
N MET A 231 11.61 3.23 -10.78
CA MET A 231 10.47 2.52 -11.38
C MET A 231 9.24 3.40 -11.68
N ALA A 232 9.09 4.54 -11.00
CA ALA A 232 7.87 5.35 -11.03
C ALA A 232 8.14 6.86 -10.90
N SER A 233 9.15 7.38 -11.62
CA SER A 233 9.60 8.78 -11.54
C SER A 233 8.50 9.83 -11.83
N ALA A 234 7.46 9.47 -12.58
CA ALA A 234 6.29 10.33 -12.80
C ALA A 234 5.48 10.62 -11.52
N SER A 235 5.48 9.70 -10.54
CA SER A 235 4.70 9.84 -9.29
C SER A 235 5.15 11.00 -8.41
N PHE A 236 6.36 11.54 -8.62
CA PHE A 236 6.85 12.74 -7.94
C PHE A 236 6.08 14.02 -8.32
N GLN A 237 5.31 13.99 -9.42
CA GLN A 237 4.41 15.05 -9.84
C GLN A 237 3.03 14.98 -9.16
N CYS A 238 2.73 13.90 -8.43
CA CYS A 238 1.48 13.77 -7.69
C CYS A 238 1.40 14.78 -6.55
N LEU A 239 0.26 15.46 -6.45
CA LEU A 239 -0.05 16.44 -5.40
C LEU A 239 -1.13 15.88 -4.47
N THR A 240 -1.09 16.22 -3.20
CA THR A 240 -2.18 15.88 -2.28
C THR A 240 -3.44 16.68 -2.59
N ASN A 241 -4.56 16.35 -1.93
CA ASN A 241 -5.78 17.18 -1.96
C ASN A 241 -5.53 18.64 -1.52
N GLU A 242 -4.45 18.88 -0.76
CA GLU A 242 -4.03 20.19 -0.28
C GLU A 242 -3.02 20.88 -1.22
N GLY A 243 -2.76 20.31 -2.40
CA GLY A 243 -1.77 20.81 -3.37
C GLY A 243 -0.31 20.52 -3.00
N GLU A 244 -0.06 19.71 -1.97
CA GLU A 244 1.28 19.47 -1.43
C GLU A 244 2.07 18.50 -2.31
N THR A 245 3.32 18.84 -2.65
CA THR A 245 4.26 17.89 -3.25
C THR A 245 4.87 16.95 -2.19
N VAL A 246 5.54 15.89 -2.62
CA VAL A 246 6.33 15.01 -1.74
C VAL A 246 7.36 15.78 -0.88
N PHE A 247 7.90 16.91 -1.37
CA PHE A 247 8.80 17.79 -0.62
C PHE A 247 8.09 18.59 0.48
N HIS A 248 6.86 19.05 0.23
CA HIS A 248 6.04 19.71 1.25
C HIS A 248 5.77 18.75 2.40
N LEU A 249 5.41 17.50 2.09
CA LEU A 249 5.19 16.47 3.10
C LEU A 249 6.46 16.14 3.90
N ALA A 250 7.61 16.00 3.23
CA ALA A 250 8.88 15.82 3.91
C ALA A 250 9.16 16.97 4.90
N VAL A 251 9.05 18.23 4.46
CA VAL A 251 9.23 19.38 5.35
C VAL A 251 8.20 19.43 6.47
N LYS A 252 6.91 19.22 6.17
CA LYS A 252 5.80 19.27 7.12
C LYS A 252 5.93 18.28 8.27
N HIS A 253 6.53 17.12 8.00
CA HIS A 253 6.77 16.05 8.98
C HIS A 253 8.20 16.03 9.55
N GLY A 254 9.02 17.07 9.32
CA GLY A 254 10.37 17.19 9.90
C GLY A 254 11.42 16.23 9.29
N GLN A 255 11.16 15.73 8.08
CA GLN A 255 11.86 14.63 7.44
C GLN A 255 13.15 15.07 6.77
N TYR A 256 14.17 15.40 7.57
CA TYR A 256 15.44 15.93 7.05
C TYR A 256 16.09 15.00 6.01
N ASP A 257 16.28 13.73 6.33
CA ASP A 257 16.96 12.79 5.43
C ASP A 257 16.16 12.51 4.15
N ALA A 258 14.83 12.47 4.24
CA ALA A 258 13.98 12.34 3.06
C ALA A 258 14.05 13.60 2.19
N LEU A 259 14.02 14.81 2.79
CA LEU A 259 14.21 16.06 2.03
C LEU A 259 15.56 16.06 1.31
N VAL A 260 16.65 15.75 2.03
CA VAL A 260 18.01 15.72 1.47
C VAL A 260 18.12 14.66 0.36
N PHE A 261 17.56 13.48 0.54
CA PHE A 261 17.53 12.46 -0.51
C PHE A 261 16.78 12.96 -1.75
N LEU A 262 15.56 13.48 -1.56
CA LEU A 262 14.71 13.99 -2.63
C LEU A 262 15.40 15.13 -3.41
N THR A 263 16.11 16.04 -2.73
CA THR A 263 16.80 17.17 -3.39
C THR A 263 18.02 16.75 -4.21
N HIS A 264 18.71 15.67 -3.84
CA HIS A 264 19.83 15.14 -4.62
C HIS A 264 19.38 14.30 -5.81
N VAL A 265 18.31 13.53 -5.65
CA VAL A 265 17.93 12.50 -6.63
C VAL A 265 16.88 13.01 -7.63
N CYS A 266 15.95 13.87 -7.19
CA CYS A 266 14.98 14.50 -8.10
C CYS A 266 15.59 15.75 -8.75
N LYS A 267 16.07 15.61 -9.99
CA LYS A 267 16.50 16.75 -10.83
C LYS A 267 15.37 17.72 -11.24
N MET A 268 14.15 17.50 -10.76
CA MET A 268 12.97 18.33 -11.04
C MET A 268 12.88 19.44 -10.00
N ASN A 269 12.82 20.70 -10.45
CA ASN A 269 12.77 21.88 -9.58
C ASN A 269 11.38 22.12 -8.95
N PHE A 270 10.86 21.15 -8.18
CA PHE A 270 9.59 21.28 -7.46
C PHE A 270 9.66 22.16 -6.20
N PHE A 271 10.81 22.76 -5.90
CA PHE A 271 11.02 23.67 -4.76
C PHE A 271 10.17 24.94 -4.82
N GLN A 272 9.79 25.35 -6.04
CA GLN A 272 8.94 26.52 -6.31
C GLN A 272 7.44 26.19 -6.34
N CYS A 273 7.06 24.92 -6.27
CA CYS A 273 5.66 24.55 -6.14
C CYS A 273 5.10 25.13 -4.85
N GLN A 274 3.84 25.54 -4.90
CA GLN A 274 3.11 26.07 -3.76
C GLN A 274 1.96 25.13 -3.40
N ASP A 275 1.68 24.99 -2.10
CA ASP A 275 0.47 24.36 -1.61
C ASP A 275 -0.79 25.20 -1.92
N ARG A 276 -1.98 24.70 -1.53
CA ARG A 276 -3.27 25.43 -1.64
C ARG A 276 -3.32 26.81 -0.96
N HIS A 277 -2.34 27.14 -0.13
CA HIS A 277 -2.22 28.40 0.62
C HIS A 277 -1.10 29.29 0.07
N GLY A 278 -0.47 28.90 -1.03
CA GLY A 278 0.66 29.61 -1.65
C GLY A 278 2.01 29.36 -0.95
N ASN A 279 2.07 28.50 0.07
CA ASN A 279 3.32 28.24 0.77
C ASN A 279 4.23 27.37 -0.10
N THR A 280 5.46 27.82 -0.31
CA THR A 280 6.54 26.92 -0.76
C THR A 280 7.07 26.12 0.42
N ILE A 281 7.88 25.10 0.14
CA ILE A 281 8.54 24.29 1.18
C ILE A 281 9.40 25.11 2.17
N LEU A 282 9.91 26.28 1.77
CA LEU A 282 10.65 27.17 2.69
C LEU A 282 9.73 27.87 3.68
N HIS A 283 8.52 28.26 3.26
CA HIS A 283 7.51 28.83 4.17
C HIS A 283 7.11 27.82 5.25
N LEU A 284 6.97 26.53 4.88
CA LEU A 284 6.68 25.45 5.83
C LEU A 284 7.87 25.16 6.75
N ALA A 285 9.09 25.16 6.24
CA ALA A 285 10.29 24.90 7.06
C ALA A 285 10.49 25.97 8.14
N VAL A 286 10.18 27.23 7.81
CA VAL A 286 10.24 28.34 8.77
C VAL A 286 9.03 28.32 9.72
N SER A 287 7.80 28.19 9.22
CA SER A 287 6.58 28.27 10.07
C SER A 287 6.48 27.15 11.11
N LEU A 288 7.07 25.99 10.82
CA LEU A 288 7.13 24.84 11.73
C LEU A 288 8.41 24.82 12.60
N GLY A 289 9.32 25.80 12.46
CA GLY A 289 10.57 25.85 13.22
C GLY A 289 11.54 24.70 12.88
N HIS A 290 11.54 24.22 11.64
CA HIS A 290 12.45 23.17 11.17
C HIS A 290 13.78 23.79 10.70
N HIS A 291 14.54 24.42 11.61
CA HIS A 291 15.69 25.28 11.28
C HIS A 291 16.72 24.63 10.35
N LYS A 292 17.09 23.37 10.62
CA LYS A 292 18.03 22.60 9.79
C LYS A 292 17.54 22.42 8.35
N MET A 293 16.23 22.23 8.16
CA MET A 293 15.62 22.11 6.83
C MET A 293 15.59 23.47 6.13
N ALA A 294 15.26 24.55 6.83
CA ALA A 294 15.30 25.90 6.28
C ALA A 294 16.72 26.32 5.86
N GLU A 295 17.71 26.09 6.73
CA GLU A 295 19.14 26.32 6.44
C GLU A 295 19.61 25.52 5.21
N TYR A 296 19.27 24.23 5.15
CA TYR A 296 19.62 23.37 4.01
C TYR A 296 18.98 23.87 2.71
N LEU A 297 17.69 24.23 2.74
CA LEU A 297 17.00 24.78 1.57
C LEU A 297 17.65 26.08 1.08
N ILE A 298 17.93 27.02 1.98
CA ILE A 298 18.55 28.31 1.64
C ILE A 298 19.99 28.14 1.13
N SER A 299 20.78 27.25 1.75
CA SER A 299 22.23 27.15 1.47
C SER A 299 22.61 26.14 0.38
N LYS A 300 21.76 25.14 0.10
CA LYS A 300 22.07 24.03 -0.83
C LYS A 300 21.12 23.93 -2.03
N THR A 301 19.99 24.63 -2.04
CA THR A 301 19.01 24.56 -3.16
C THR A 301 18.83 25.90 -3.85
N LYS A 302 18.40 25.87 -5.12
CA LYS A 302 18.07 27.07 -5.91
C LYS A 302 16.60 27.47 -5.74
N ILE A 303 16.15 27.59 -4.49
CA ILE A 303 14.79 28.02 -4.14
C ILE A 303 14.67 29.54 -4.25
N ASP A 304 13.48 30.05 -4.60
CA ASP A 304 13.21 31.49 -4.52
C ASP A 304 12.86 31.86 -3.08
N ILE A 305 13.82 32.50 -2.43
CA ILE A 305 13.75 32.96 -1.03
C ILE A 305 12.63 34.01 -0.85
N ASN A 306 12.28 34.74 -1.91
CA ASN A 306 11.39 35.90 -1.87
C ASN A 306 9.99 35.62 -2.45
N SER A 307 9.69 34.35 -2.75
CA SER A 307 8.34 33.91 -3.12
C SER A 307 7.34 34.28 -2.01
N ARG A 308 6.13 34.67 -2.41
CA ARG A 308 5.06 35.10 -1.51
C ARG A 308 3.91 34.08 -1.54
N ASN A 309 3.36 33.75 -0.37
CA ASN A 309 2.17 32.91 -0.26
C ASN A 309 0.86 33.67 -0.50
N CYS A 310 -0.31 33.02 -0.38
CA CYS A 310 -1.60 33.67 -0.62
C CYS A 310 -1.96 34.76 0.41
N LYS A 311 -1.26 34.84 1.55
CA LYS A 311 -1.36 35.96 2.50
C LYS A 311 -0.45 37.14 2.11
N GLY A 312 0.32 36.99 1.02
CA GLY A 312 1.32 37.94 0.58
C GLY A 312 2.60 37.95 1.44
N LEU A 313 2.80 36.96 2.32
CA LEU A 313 3.98 36.85 3.18
C LEU A 313 5.08 36.05 2.48
N THR A 314 6.33 36.45 2.69
CA THR A 314 7.52 35.64 2.38
C THR A 314 7.89 34.74 3.57
N ALA A 315 8.82 33.81 3.38
CA ALA A 315 9.35 33.01 4.48
C ALA A 315 10.08 33.86 5.55
N LEU A 316 10.66 35.01 5.20
CA LEU A 316 11.27 35.93 6.17
C LEU A 316 10.21 36.64 7.03
N ASP A 317 9.08 37.05 6.44
CA ASP A 317 7.97 37.64 7.21
C ASP A 317 7.32 36.65 8.18
N ILE A 318 7.37 35.35 7.86
CA ILE A 318 6.94 34.28 8.77
C ILE A 318 7.95 34.10 9.91
N LEU A 319 9.26 34.23 9.63
CA LEU A 319 10.31 34.17 10.66
C LEU A 319 10.16 35.31 11.68
N ASP A 320 9.86 36.53 11.21
CA ASP A 320 9.60 37.71 12.06
C ASP A 320 8.37 37.53 12.96
N GLN A 321 7.42 36.69 12.56
CA GLN A 321 6.21 36.36 13.34
C GLN A 321 6.45 35.25 14.37
N ALA A 322 7.58 34.54 14.29
CA ALA A 322 7.96 33.51 15.25
C ALA A 322 8.55 34.13 16.53
N LYS A 323 8.51 33.38 17.64
CA LYS A 323 9.15 33.82 18.90
C LYS A 323 10.66 33.96 18.70
N GLU A 324 11.28 34.98 19.30
CA GLU A 324 12.74 35.11 19.25
C GLU A 324 13.44 33.88 19.83
N SER A 325 14.35 33.30 19.05
CA SER A 325 15.26 32.21 19.46
C SER A 325 16.64 32.42 18.85
N ALA A 326 17.66 31.73 19.34
CA ALA A 326 19.01 31.80 18.78
C ALA A 326 19.05 31.28 17.34
N GLU A 327 18.29 30.22 17.07
CA GLU A 327 18.12 29.59 15.76
C GLU A 327 17.35 30.49 14.79
N ASN A 328 16.33 31.21 15.27
CA ASN A 328 15.61 32.19 14.45
C ASN A 328 16.51 33.38 14.09
N LYS A 329 17.34 33.89 15.02
CA LYS A 329 18.33 34.94 14.74
C LYS A 329 19.41 34.46 13.77
N HIS A 330 19.81 33.18 13.86
CA HIS A 330 20.71 32.57 12.88
C HIS A 330 20.07 32.48 11.48
N LEU A 331 18.82 32.02 11.37
CA LEU A 331 18.09 32.00 10.10
C LEU A 331 17.90 33.41 9.54
N GLU A 332 17.59 34.42 10.34
CA GLU A 332 17.44 35.80 9.87
C GLU A 332 18.74 36.33 9.27
N ALA A 333 19.88 36.09 9.95
CA ALA A 333 21.19 36.42 9.44
C ALA A 333 21.53 35.68 8.13
N LEU A 334 21.06 34.43 7.97
CA LEU A 334 21.19 33.67 6.73
C LEU A 334 20.32 34.25 5.61
N PHE A 335 19.03 34.53 5.87
CA PHE A 335 18.11 35.19 4.93
C PHE A 335 18.69 36.52 4.43
N ASN A 336 19.15 37.37 5.35
CA ASN A 336 19.77 38.65 5.00
C ASN A 336 21.02 38.47 4.10
N ARG A 337 21.86 37.45 4.38
CA ARG A 337 23.03 37.13 3.55
C ARG A 337 22.68 36.70 2.13
N VAL A 338 21.58 35.97 1.94
CA VAL A 338 21.14 35.49 0.62
C VAL A 338 20.20 36.45 -0.12
N GLY A 339 19.99 37.67 0.40
CA GLY A 339 19.11 38.66 -0.24
C GLY A 339 17.62 38.40 -0.04
N GLY A 340 17.25 37.76 1.08
CA GLY A 340 15.87 37.68 1.56
C GLY A 340 15.29 39.08 1.83
N LYS A 341 14.02 39.26 1.46
CA LYS A 341 13.30 40.54 1.53
C LYS A 341 11.96 40.32 2.21
N ARG A 342 11.66 41.20 3.18
CA ARG A 342 10.32 41.31 3.77
C ARG A 342 9.31 41.77 2.71
N SER A 343 8.05 41.40 2.91
CA SER A 343 6.94 41.76 2.03
C SER A 343 6.52 43.22 2.20
N ILE A 344 7.30 44.14 1.62
CA ILE A 344 6.91 45.55 1.56
C ILE A 344 5.52 45.66 0.89
N PRO A 345 4.57 46.45 1.46
CA PRO A 345 3.27 46.69 0.85
C PRO A 345 3.41 47.30 -0.54
N LEU A 346 2.48 46.94 -1.44
CA LEU A 346 2.35 47.60 -2.74
C LEU A 346 1.96 49.07 -2.53
N LEU A 347 2.92 49.97 -2.81
CA LEU A 347 2.71 51.37 -3.21
C LEU A 347 1.79 52.22 -2.30
N SER A 348 2.35 52.77 -1.22
CA SER A 348 1.87 54.04 -0.63
C SER A 348 2.32 55.26 -1.47
N GLY A 349 2.33 55.14 -2.81
CA GLY A 349 3.06 56.06 -3.69
C GLY A 349 2.80 55.87 -5.18
N ALA A 350 1.53 55.88 -5.60
CA ALA A 350 1.20 56.19 -7.00
C ALA A 350 1.13 57.71 -7.18
N PRO A 351 1.74 58.30 -8.23
CA PRO A 351 1.53 59.71 -8.55
C PRO A 351 0.05 59.94 -8.91
N LYS A 352 -0.47 61.14 -8.60
CA LYS A 352 -1.87 61.51 -8.86
C LYS A 352 -2.20 61.44 -10.35
N VAL A 353 -2.76 60.32 -10.80
CA VAL A 353 -3.41 60.23 -12.12
C VAL A 353 -4.70 61.06 -12.05
N GLN A 354 -4.83 62.02 -12.95
CA GLN A 354 -6.01 62.88 -13.03
C GLN A 354 -7.25 62.04 -13.35
N ARG A 355 -8.32 62.22 -12.55
CA ARG A 355 -9.64 61.64 -12.85
C ARG A 355 -10.20 62.32 -14.10
N THR A 356 -10.32 61.58 -15.20
CA THR A 356 -11.24 61.92 -16.29
C THR A 356 -12.59 61.24 -16.02
N ASN A 357 -13.67 61.97 -16.29
CA ASN A 357 -15.02 61.59 -15.87
C ASN A 357 -15.63 60.52 -16.79
N PHE A 358 -16.22 59.50 -16.18
CA PHE A 358 -17.26 58.67 -16.81
C PHE A 358 -18.47 58.58 -15.85
N PRO A 359 -19.71 58.54 -16.36
CA PRO A 359 -20.92 58.61 -15.54
C PRO A 359 -21.21 57.27 -14.81
N PRO A 360 -21.97 57.30 -13.70
CA PRO A 360 -22.27 56.10 -12.92
C PRO A 360 -23.37 55.26 -13.56
N VAL A 361 -23.27 53.93 -13.39
CA VAL A 361 -24.32 52.95 -13.70
C VAL A 361 -24.82 52.36 -12.38
N PRO A 362 -26.13 52.23 -12.12
CA PRO A 362 -26.64 52.12 -10.75
C PRO A 362 -26.46 50.75 -10.09
N PHE A 363 -26.33 50.82 -8.76
CA PHE A 363 -26.19 49.71 -7.82
C PHE A 363 -27.57 49.27 -7.28
N LEU A 364 -27.77 47.97 -7.02
CA LEU A 364 -28.68 47.46 -5.99
C LEU A 364 -28.44 45.96 -5.71
N GLU A 365 -27.67 45.73 -4.64
CA GLU A 365 -27.94 44.80 -3.53
C GLU A 365 -28.50 43.37 -3.76
N LYS A 366 -27.73 42.39 -3.27
CA LYS A 366 -28.10 41.63 -2.05
C LYS A 366 -26.91 40.85 -1.47
N ILE A 367 -26.54 41.19 -0.23
CA ILE A 367 -25.57 40.45 0.60
C ILE A 367 -26.32 39.82 1.78
N PRO A 368 -26.21 38.51 2.02
CA PRO A 368 -26.41 37.92 3.34
C PRO A 368 -25.09 37.91 4.13
N GLN A 369 -25.15 38.24 5.42
CA GLN A 369 -23.95 38.40 6.26
C GLN A 369 -23.43 37.08 6.85
N ARG A 370 -22.14 37.12 7.18
CA ARG A 370 -21.41 36.35 8.23
C ARG A 370 -22.23 35.44 9.14
N THR A 371 -21.71 34.24 9.35
CA THR A 371 -21.50 33.74 10.73
C THR A 371 -20.03 33.90 11.11
N ARG A 372 -19.79 34.37 12.34
CA ARG A 372 -18.46 34.37 12.98
C ARG A 372 -18.23 33.01 13.63
N PHE A 373 -17.00 32.51 13.63
CA PHE A 373 -16.49 31.70 14.73
C PHE A 373 -15.11 32.21 15.14
N ALA A 374 -14.79 31.99 16.42
CA ALA A 374 -13.74 32.71 17.14
C ALA A 374 -12.39 31.99 17.15
N ASP A 375 -11.36 32.78 17.41
CA ASP A 375 -10.13 32.53 18.18
C ASP A 375 -9.58 31.09 18.33
N GLY A 376 -8.29 30.98 18.02
CA GLY A 376 -7.35 30.14 18.76
C GLY A 376 -7.46 28.62 18.59
N ILE A 377 -6.73 28.06 17.61
CA ILE A 377 -6.28 26.67 17.67
C ILE A 377 -4.76 26.63 17.53
N GLU A 378 -4.10 26.49 18.67
CA GLU A 378 -2.70 26.14 18.81
C GLU A 378 -2.52 24.67 18.40
N MET A 379 -1.81 24.40 17.30
CA MET A 379 -1.68 23.03 16.78
C MET A 379 -0.66 22.21 17.58
N HIS A 380 -1.12 21.56 18.65
CA HIS A 380 -0.37 20.48 19.30
C HIS A 380 -0.26 19.26 18.36
N ILE A 381 0.83 19.19 17.60
CA ILE A 381 1.21 18.01 16.84
C ILE A 381 1.77 16.96 17.81
N GLN A 382 0.92 16.03 18.26
CA GLN A 382 1.40 14.79 18.85
C GLN A 382 1.79 13.79 17.75
N PRO A 383 2.86 12.99 17.94
CA PRO A 383 3.15 11.87 17.04
C PRO A 383 2.04 10.83 17.17
N ARG A 384 1.18 10.72 16.15
CA ARG A 384 0.15 9.68 16.09
C ARG A 384 0.70 8.45 15.37
N ASN A 385 0.81 7.34 16.10
CA ASN A 385 0.97 6.00 15.52
C ASN A 385 -0.15 5.75 14.50
N SER A 386 0.09 4.86 13.53
CA SER A 386 -0.89 4.64 12.45
C SER A 386 -2.20 4.09 13.03
N PRO A 387 -3.38 4.39 12.43
CA PRO A 387 -4.66 3.87 12.91
C PRO A 387 -4.75 2.33 12.86
N TRP A 388 -3.88 1.69 12.10
CA TRP A 388 -3.74 0.24 12.05
C TRP A 388 -2.86 -0.26 13.19
N GLN A 389 -1.73 0.41 13.49
CA GLN A 389 -0.87 0.07 14.63
C GLN A 389 -1.61 0.20 15.97
N THR A 390 -2.30 1.32 16.21
CA THR A 390 -3.04 1.49 17.49
C THR A 390 -4.17 0.47 17.65
N ARG A 391 -4.94 0.22 16.58
CA ARG A 391 -6.00 -0.80 16.60
C ARG A 391 -5.46 -2.23 16.81
N ILE A 392 -4.22 -2.51 16.38
CA ILE A 392 -3.57 -3.81 16.56
C ILE A 392 -2.92 -3.95 17.95
N GLU A 393 -2.31 -2.89 18.48
CA GLU A 393 -1.68 -2.90 19.81
C GLU A 393 -2.70 -2.96 20.95
N ASP A 394 -3.82 -2.22 20.84
CA ASP A 394 -4.87 -2.22 21.86
C ASP A 394 -5.64 -3.56 21.92
N GLU A 395 -5.76 -4.28 20.81
CA GLU A 395 -6.35 -5.64 20.76
C GLU A 395 -5.43 -6.71 21.38
N TRP A 396 -4.12 -6.47 21.50
CA TRP A 396 -3.13 -7.46 21.99
C TRP A 396 -2.52 -7.15 23.37
N ARG A 397 -2.55 -5.90 23.85
CA ARG A 397 -2.08 -5.54 25.20
C ARG A 397 -2.84 -6.21 26.34
N MET A 398 -4.02 -6.77 26.10
CA MET A 398 -4.77 -7.54 27.10
C MET A 398 -4.39 -9.03 27.18
N SER A 399 -3.46 -9.52 26.34
CA SER A 399 -3.20 -10.96 26.16
C SER A 399 -1.74 -11.39 26.32
N SER A 400 -0.76 -10.48 26.47
CA SER A 400 0.67 -10.83 26.51
C SER A 400 1.34 -10.77 27.90
N GLU A 401 0.72 -10.18 28.92
CA GLU A 401 1.25 -10.21 30.29
C GLU A 401 0.86 -11.50 31.04
N LEU A 402 1.58 -12.60 30.77
CA LEU A 402 1.83 -13.71 31.72
C LEU A 402 2.84 -14.72 31.15
N ALA A 403 4.11 -14.30 31.05
CA ALA A 403 5.20 -15.17 30.62
C ALA A 403 6.56 -14.81 31.26
N SER A 404 6.70 -14.94 32.58
CA SER A 404 7.91 -15.45 33.28
C SER A 404 7.75 -15.37 34.82
N PRO A 405 8.39 -16.24 35.62
CA PRO A 405 8.03 -16.44 37.02
C PRO A 405 9.01 -15.81 38.03
N SER A 406 8.50 -15.36 39.18
CA SER A 406 9.28 -15.44 40.43
C SER A 406 8.37 -15.54 41.67
N SER A 407 8.94 -16.15 42.72
CA SER A 407 8.27 -16.59 43.96
C SER A 407 7.72 -15.46 44.84
N LYS A 408 6.50 -15.64 45.38
CA LYS A 408 6.22 -15.87 46.82
C LYS A 408 4.72 -15.88 47.13
N ALA A 409 4.32 -16.78 48.01
CA ALA A 409 3.04 -16.79 48.75
C ALA A 409 3.38 -16.92 50.25
N PRO A 410 2.43 -16.88 51.22
CA PRO A 410 0.98 -16.63 51.10
C PRO A 410 0.44 -15.60 52.11
N SER A 411 -0.86 -15.27 52.03
CA SER A 411 -1.74 -15.18 53.22
C SER A 411 -3.22 -15.00 52.84
N CYS A 412 -4.12 -15.52 53.67
CA CYS A 412 -5.57 -15.58 53.45
C CYS A 412 -6.31 -14.38 54.08
N LEU A 413 -7.52 -14.05 53.59
CA LEU A 413 -8.79 -14.15 54.36
C LEU A 413 -10.01 -13.48 53.69
N SER A 414 -11.20 -13.97 54.09
CA SER A 414 -12.53 -13.32 54.10
C SER A 414 -13.13 -12.74 52.80
N SER A 415 -14.10 -13.47 52.25
CA SER A 415 -15.43 -12.90 51.92
C SER A 415 -16.36 -13.06 53.16
N PRO A 416 -17.58 -12.47 53.26
CA PRO A 416 -18.73 -12.83 52.39
C PRO A 416 -19.83 -11.74 52.18
N GLN A 417 -20.92 -12.15 51.51
CA GLN A 417 -22.27 -11.52 51.45
C GLN A 417 -22.46 -10.24 50.56
N SER A 418 -23.61 -9.98 49.90
CA SER A 418 -24.83 -10.78 49.58
C SER A 418 -25.74 -10.06 48.54
N ARG A 419 -26.91 -10.66 48.22
CA ARG A 419 -28.06 -10.23 47.36
C ARG A 419 -28.02 -10.83 45.94
N LYS A 420 -28.85 -11.80 45.51
CA LYS A 420 -30.32 -12.08 45.58
C LYS A 420 -31.22 -11.22 44.66
N SER A 421 -31.58 -11.77 43.50
CA SER A 421 -32.95 -11.85 42.90
C SER A 421 -32.82 -12.52 41.51
N SER A 422 -33.30 -13.76 41.27
CA SER A 422 -34.66 -14.12 40.79
C SER A 422 -35.11 -13.36 39.52
N SER A 423 -35.67 -13.97 38.48
CA SER A 423 -36.54 -15.17 38.44
C SER A 423 -36.48 -15.96 37.11
N LEU A 424 -36.99 -17.21 37.13
CA LEU A 424 -37.19 -18.05 35.94
C LEU A 424 -38.42 -17.62 35.12
N SER A 425 -38.41 -17.88 33.81
CA SER A 425 -39.50 -18.64 33.15
C SER A 425 -39.16 -19.13 31.73
N SER A 426 -39.42 -20.42 31.51
CA SER A 426 -39.66 -21.13 30.25
C SER A 426 -40.77 -22.17 30.60
N PRO A 427 -41.37 -22.99 29.69
CA PRO A 427 -40.92 -23.35 28.33
C PRO A 427 -42.09 -23.53 27.30
N GLN A 428 -41.85 -24.38 26.29
CA GLN A 428 -42.79 -25.04 25.35
C GLN A 428 -43.23 -24.25 24.10
N SER A 429 -43.50 -24.84 22.92
CA SER A 429 -42.99 -26.00 22.15
C SER A 429 -44.05 -26.37 21.09
N ARG A 430 -43.64 -26.57 19.82
CA ARG A 430 -44.35 -27.24 18.68
C ARG A 430 -43.41 -27.10 17.46
N LYS A 431 -42.92 -28.11 16.71
CA LYS A 431 -43.56 -29.23 15.96
C LYS A 431 -44.77 -28.71 15.12
N SER A 432 -44.99 -28.99 13.84
CA SER A 432 -44.35 -29.80 12.76
C SER A 432 -45.28 -29.71 11.51
N SER A 433 -44.93 -29.91 10.23
CA SER A 433 -43.68 -30.21 9.47
C SER A 433 -44.02 -30.38 7.95
N PHE A 434 -43.00 -30.49 7.08
CA PHE A 434 -43.02 -31.08 5.70
C PHE A 434 -43.60 -30.31 4.49
N LEU A 435 -42.85 -30.43 3.36
CA LEU A 435 -43.26 -30.59 1.93
C LEU A 435 -44.17 -29.51 1.29
N SER A 436 -44.05 -29.16 -0.01
CA SER A 436 -43.12 -29.52 -1.09
C SER A 436 -43.26 -28.55 -2.28
N SER A 437 -42.22 -28.42 -3.11
CA SER A 437 -42.28 -27.90 -4.49
C SER A 437 -43.05 -28.91 -5.40
N PRO A 438 -43.34 -28.67 -6.71
CA PRO A 438 -42.70 -27.70 -7.62
C PRO A 438 -43.60 -27.06 -8.71
N GLU A 439 -42.91 -26.54 -9.72
CA GLU A 439 -43.28 -26.38 -11.13
C GLU A 439 -43.72 -25.02 -11.70
N SER A 440 -43.28 -24.86 -12.95
CA SER A 440 -43.29 -23.66 -13.77
C SER A 440 -44.35 -23.78 -14.87
N ARG A 441 -44.82 -22.63 -15.38
CA ARG A 441 -44.88 -22.40 -16.84
C ARG A 441 -45.20 -20.95 -17.20
N THR A 442 -44.56 -20.54 -18.28
CA THR A 442 -44.76 -19.33 -19.10
C THR A 442 -46.18 -19.19 -19.65
N ILE A 443 -46.63 -17.95 -19.87
CA ILE A 443 -47.39 -17.49 -21.05
C ILE A 443 -47.26 -15.95 -21.19
N SER A 444 -47.21 -15.47 -22.42
CA SER A 444 -47.34 -14.06 -22.88
C SER A 444 -48.20 -14.11 -24.17
N PRO A 445 -48.38 -13.06 -25.01
CA PRO A 445 -48.30 -11.60 -24.87
C PRO A 445 -49.57 -10.90 -25.45
N GLN A 446 -49.59 -9.56 -25.62
CA GLN A 446 -50.21 -8.80 -26.73
C GLN A 446 -49.87 -7.28 -26.59
N HIS A 447 -49.21 -6.64 -27.58
CA HIS A 447 -49.77 -5.73 -28.61
C HIS A 447 -50.24 -4.35 -28.08
N GLN A 448 -50.05 -3.20 -28.75
CA GLN A 448 -49.66 -2.91 -30.15
C GLN A 448 -49.17 -1.44 -30.33
N VAL A 449 -48.43 -1.14 -31.42
CA VAL A 449 -48.15 0.20 -32.03
C VAL A 449 -47.42 1.26 -31.15
N GLY A 450 -46.43 2.03 -31.61
CA GLY A 450 -45.74 2.08 -32.91
C GLY A 450 -45.49 3.51 -33.38
N GLU A 451 -44.25 4.00 -33.29
CA GLU A 451 -43.78 5.22 -33.97
C GLU A 451 -42.24 5.21 -34.10
N GLU A 452 -41.72 5.31 -35.32
CA GLU A 452 -40.28 5.44 -35.58
C GLU A 452 -39.90 6.92 -35.62
N SER A 453 -38.94 7.33 -34.79
CA SER A 453 -38.21 8.59 -35.02
C SER A 453 -36.76 8.49 -34.54
N ASN A 454 -35.87 9.21 -35.25
CA ASN A 454 -34.41 9.14 -35.13
C ASN A 454 -33.90 9.28 -33.69
N ASN A 455 -33.09 8.32 -33.25
CA ASN A 455 -32.22 8.48 -32.07
C ASN A 455 -30.76 8.21 -32.44
N GLY A 456 -29.95 9.28 -32.49
CA GLY A 456 -28.50 9.18 -32.45
C GLY A 456 -28.01 8.79 -31.03
N PRO A 457 -26.73 8.39 -30.87
CA PRO A 457 -26.20 7.99 -29.57
C PRO A 457 -26.17 9.18 -28.59
N PRO A 458 -26.41 8.95 -27.28
CA PRO A 458 -26.50 10.01 -26.28
C PRO A 458 -25.15 10.69 -26.01
N ASN A 459 -25.24 11.97 -25.64
CA ASN A 459 -24.10 12.86 -25.41
C ASN A 459 -23.28 12.45 -24.16
N PRO A 460 -21.96 12.17 -24.27
CA PRO A 460 -21.14 11.67 -23.17
C PRO A 460 -20.54 12.82 -22.32
N ASP A 461 -21.40 13.65 -21.72
CA ASP A 461 -20.99 14.83 -20.92
C ASP A 461 -21.62 14.87 -19.52
N SER A 462 -21.85 13.69 -18.93
CA SER A 462 -22.28 13.52 -17.55
C SER A 462 -21.46 12.43 -16.84
N LEU A 463 -20.27 12.81 -16.35
CA LEU A 463 -19.54 12.23 -15.19
C LEU A 463 -18.09 12.81 -15.13
N LEU A 464 -17.96 14.08 -14.74
CA LEU A 464 -16.68 14.70 -14.38
C LEU A 464 -16.77 15.36 -12.99
N PRO A 465 -15.83 15.13 -12.05
CA PRO A 465 -15.76 15.88 -10.80
C PRO A 465 -15.43 17.36 -11.03
N SER A 466 -16.09 18.26 -10.30
CA SER A 466 -16.20 19.70 -10.60
C SER A 466 -14.93 20.56 -10.43
N ASN A 467 -13.75 19.97 -10.24
CA ASN A 467 -12.54 20.67 -9.76
C ASN A 467 -11.47 20.94 -10.85
N LEU A 468 -11.89 21.09 -12.12
CA LEU A 468 -10.99 21.42 -13.25
C LEU A 468 -11.37 22.71 -14.01
N ARG A 469 -11.98 23.68 -13.31
CA ARG A 469 -12.26 25.03 -13.86
C ARG A 469 -11.75 26.17 -12.96
N GLN A 470 -10.46 26.16 -12.64
CA GLN A 470 -9.73 27.33 -12.17
C GLN A 470 -8.22 27.06 -12.27
N TYR A 471 -7.59 27.57 -13.34
CA TYR A 471 -6.18 27.99 -13.48
C TYR A 471 -5.84 28.18 -14.97
N GLU A 472 -6.56 29.07 -15.66
CA GLU A 472 -6.10 29.62 -16.93
C GLU A 472 -5.01 30.67 -16.64
N GLY A 473 -3.75 30.25 -16.68
CA GLY A 473 -2.63 31.09 -16.25
C GLY A 473 -1.24 30.55 -16.61
N LEU A 474 -1.14 29.72 -17.66
CA LEU A 474 0.13 29.23 -18.20
C LEU A 474 0.25 29.59 -19.69
N THR A 475 1.44 30.01 -20.09
CA THR A 475 1.72 30.72 -21.35
C THR A 475 1.39 29.89 -22.59
N LYS A 476 0.75 30.52 -23.60
CA LYS A 476 0.25 29.84 -24.83
C LYS A 476 1.26 28.94 -25.56
N ARG A 477 2.57 29.21 -25.48
CA ARG A 477 3.62 28.32 -26.03
C ARG A 477 3.65 26.92 -25.39
N ALA A 478 3.31 26.79 -24.10
CA ALA A 478 3.21 25.50 -23.45
C ALA A 478 1.93 24.74 -23.84
N GLN A 479 0.87 25.45 -24.26
CA GLN A 479 -0.37 24.83 -24.75
C GLN A 479 -0.22 24.34 -26.20
N GLU A 480 0.54 25.04 -27.04
CA GLU A 480 0.79 24.61 -28.43
C GLU A 480 1.66 23.35 -28.51
N GLU A 481 2.62 23.14 -27.60
CA GLU A 481 3.37 21.88 -27.50
C GLU A 481 2.58 20.74 -26.83
N MET A 482 1.62 21.02 -25.94
CA MET A 482 0.79 19.98 -25.30
C MET A 482 -0.50 19.62 -26.06
N GLY A 483 -0.99 20.47 -26.97
CA GLY A 483 -2.26 20.26 -27.68
C GLY A 483 -2.28 19.06 -28.64
N GLY A 484 -1.12 18.57 -29.08
CA GLY A 484 -1.00 17.53 -30.11
C GLY A 484 -1.25 16.08 -29.65
N LEU A 485 -1.34 15.82 -28.34
CA LEU A 485 -1.38 14.45 -27.78
C LEU A 485 -2.69 14.08 -27.05
N PHE A 486 -3.60 15.04 -26.84
CA PHE A 486 -4.71 14.87 -25.90
C PHE A 486 -6.13 14.84 -26.51
N TYR A 487 -6.28 14.42 -27.77
CA TYR A 487 -7.57 13.93 -28.28
C TYR A 487 -7.38 12.79 -29.31
N SER A 488 -7.44 11.54 -28.86
CA SER A 488 -7.59 10.35 -29.72
C SER A 488 -8.13 9.15 -28.94
N ASN A 489 -9.24 8.60 -29.43
CA ASN A 489 -9.96 7.43 -28.89
C ASN A 489 -9.01 6.20 -28.68
N PRO A 490 -8.96 5.57 -27.48
CA PRO A 490 -7.88 4.64 -27.08
C PRO A 490 -7.96 3.22 -27.68
N ARG A 491 -8.27 3.09 -28.98
CA ARG A 491 -8.18 1.81 -29.73
C ARG A 491 -7.30 1.85 -30.98
N LYS A 492 -6.57 2.95 -31.24
CA LYS A 492 -5.63 3.04 -32.40
C LYS A 492 -4.24 3.64 -32.12
N VAL A 493 -3.92 4.04 -30.88
CA VAL A 493 -2.65 4.77 -30.57
C VAL A 493 -1.50 3.85 -30.09
N GLN A 494 -1.77 2.60 -29.71
CA GLN A 494 -0.75 1.67 -29.22
C GLN A 494 0.40 1.29 -30.20
N PRO A 495 0.25 1.30 -31.55
CA PRO A 495 1.34 0.85 -32.43
C PRO A 495 2.58 1.74 -32.42
N LYS A 496 2.44 3.07 -32.30
CA LYS A 496 3.56 4.01 -32.53
C LYS A 496 4.56 4.05 -31.37
N VAL A 497 4.10 4.26 -30.14
CA VAL A 497 4.99 4.35 -28.97
C VAL A 497 5.72 3.02 -28.74
N TYR A 498 5.05 1.88 -28.96
CA TYR A 498 5.68 0.56 -28.89
C TYR A 498 6.68 0.34 -30.05
N ALA A 499 6.38 0.80 -31.27
CA ALA A 499 7.32 0.74 -32.39
C ALA A 499 8.54 1.65 -32.20
N GLU A 500 8.39 2.84 -31.62
CA GLU A 500 9.50 3.75 -31.33
C GLU A 500 10.40 3.21 -30.21
N ALA A 501 9.83 2.65 -29.15
CA ALA A 501 10.58 1.95 -28.11
C ALA A 501 11.31 0.71 -28.67
N LEU A 502 10.64 -0.08 -29.51
CA LEU A 502 11.23 -1.25 -30.17
C LEU A 502 12.31 -0.85 -31.18
N GLN A 503 12.16 0.29 -31.87
CA GLN A 503 13.16 0.80 -32.81
C GLN A 503 14.39 1.34 -32.07
N ASN A 504 14.21 2.04 -30.95
CA ASN A 504 15.33 2.46 -30.10
C ASN A 504 16.07 1.25 -29.51
N ALA A 505 15.35 0.22 -29.04
CA ALA A 505 15.95 -1.04 -28.61
C ALA A 505 16.71 -1.74 -29.76
N ARG A 506 16.13 -1.81 -30.97
CA ARG A 506 16.80 -2.35 -32.18
C ARG A 506 18.04 -1.56 -32.55
N ASN A 507 18.02 -0.24 -32.45
CA ASN A 507 19.17 0.61 -32.76
C ASN A 507 20.32 0.33 -31.77
N THR A 508 20.02 0.23 -30.47
CA THR A 508 21.01 -0.12 -29.44
C THR A 508 21.57 -1.54 -29.62
N VAL A 509 20.70 -2.54 -29.85
CA VAL A 509 21.13 -3.92 -30.09
C VAL A 509 21.96 -4.05 -31.37
N THR A 510 21.60 -3.32 -32.45
CA THR A 510 22.37 -3.27 -33.69
C THR A 510 23.77 -2.70 -33.47
N LEU A 511 23.90 -1.60 -32.72
CA LEU A 511 25.21 -1.01 -32.38
C LEU A 511 26.08 -1.97 -31.56
N VAL A 512 25.52 -2.63 -30.55
CA VAL A 512 26.24 -3.63 -29.74
C VAL A 512 26.64 -4.84 -30.57
N ALA A 513 25.76 -5.34 -31.44
CA ALA A 513 26.06 -6.46 -32.33
C ALA A 513 27.16 -6.13 -33.35
N ILE A 514 27.15 -4.92 -33.93
CA ILE A 514 28.22 -4.42 -34.79
C ILE A 514 29.52 -4.36 -34.00
N LEU A 515 29.54 -3.71 -32.83
CA LEU A 515 30.74 -3.56 -32.01
C LEU A 515 31.38 -4.91 -31.66
N ILE A 516 30.57 -5.90 -31.25
CA ILE A 516 31.04 -7.25 -30.96
C ILE A 516 31.63 -7.89 -32.22
N ALA A 517 30.90 -7.85 -33.35
CA ALA A 517 31.36 -8.42 -34.62
C ALA A 517 32.69 -7.81 -35.10
N THR A 518 32.85 -6.50 -34.94
CA THR A 518 34.08 -5.76 -35.26
C THR A 518 35.26 -6.24 -34.41
N VAL A 519 35.08 -6.30 -33.08
CA VAL A 519 36.12 -6.76 -32.15
C VAL A 519 36.49 -8.22 -32.39
N THR A 520 35.52 -9.12 -32.61
CA THR A 520 35.80 -10.54 -32.87
C THR A 520 36.46 -10.80 -34.22
N PHE A 521 36.19 -9.94 -35.22
CA PHE A 521 36.83 -10.01 -36.54
C PHE A 521 38.27 -9.48 -36.47
N ALA A 522 38.50 -8.33 -35.84
CA ALA A 522 39.84 -7.76 -35.64
C ALA A 522 40.75 -8.67 -34.79
N ALA A 523 40.18 -9.36 -33.79
CA ALA A 523 40.90 -10.36 -32.99
C ALA A 523 41.11 -11.71 -33.71
N GLY A 524 40.63 -11.87 -34.95
CA GLY A 524 40.78 -13.10 -35.74
C GLY A 524 40.00 -14.32 -35.23
N ILE A 525 39.10 -14.14 -34.26
CA ILE A 525 38.44 -15.24 -33.53
C ILE A 525 37.35 -15.89 -34.41
N SER A 526 36.52 -15.08 -35.05
CA SER A 526 35.50 -15.55 -36.00
C SER A 526 34.96 -14.42 -36.87
N PRO A 527 34.78 -14.63 -38.18
CA PRO A 527 34.10 -13.67 -39.05
C PRO A 527 32.59 -13.61 -38.75
N PRO A 528 31.95 -12.43 -38.85
CA PRO A 528 30.51 -12.32 -38.69
C PRO A 528 29.76 -13.22 -39.70
N GLY A 529 28.76 -13.95 -39.19
CA GLY A 529 28.08 -15.03 -39.92
C GLY A 529 28.70 -16.43 -39.75
N GLY A 530 29.85 -16.54 -39.06
CA GLY A 530 30.49 -17.83 -38.76
C GLY A 530 31.23 -18.45 -39.95
N VAL A 531 31.80 -19.64 -39.72
CA VAL A 531 32.55 -20.42 -40.72
C VAL A 531 31.94 -21.80 -40.93
N PHE A 532 32.10 -22.36 -42.13
CA PHE A 532 31.72 -23.75 -42.38
C PHE A 532 32.54 -24.69 -41.48
N GLN A 533 31.88 -25.61 -40.78
CA GLN A 533 32.53 -26.52 -39.84
C GLN A 533 32.99 -27.84 -40.48
N GLU A 534 32.42 -28.22 -41.63
CA GLU A 534 32.70 -29.48 -42.34
C GLU A 534 32.67 -29.30 -43.87
N GLY A 535 33.17 -30.30 -44.60
CA GLY A 535 33.28 -30.29 -46.07
C GLY A 535 34.48 -29.51 -46.64
N SER A 536 34.57 -29.43 -47.96
CA SER A 536 35.69 -28.78 -48.69
C SER A 536 35.80 -27.25 -48.52
N MET A 537 34.78 -26.64 -47.89
CA MET A 537 34.73 -25.21 -47.57
C MET A 537 35.02 -24.92 -46.09
N LYS A 538 35.39 -25.93 -45.29
CA LYS A 538 35.68 -25.81 -43.85
C LYS A 538 36.64 -24.66 -43.55
N GLY A 539 36.30 -23.84 -42.55
CA GLY A 539 37.06 -22.67 -42.12
C GLY A 539 36.82 -21.38 -42.94
N LYS A 540 36.12 -21.44 -44.08
CA LYS A 540 35.74 -20.23 -44.83
C LYS A 540 34.50 -19.58 -44.24
N SER A 541 34.44 -18.24 -44.26
CA SER A 541 33.28 -17.45 -43.80
C SER A 541 32.02 -17.80 -44.60
N MET A 542 30.94 -18.17 -43.90
CA MET A 542 29.65 -18.49 -44.52
C MET A 542 28.99 -17.25 -45.14
N ALA A 543 29.20 -16.08 -44.54
CA ALA A 543 28.71 -14.80 -45.06
C ALA A 543 29.67 -14.11 -46.05
N GLY A 544 30.87 -14.66 -46.27
CA GLY A 544 31.98 -13.98 -46.96
C GLY A 544 31.67 -13.46 -48.38
N ASN A 545 30.76 -14.13 -49.08
CA ASN A 545 30.35 -13.74 -50.44
C ASN A 545 29.22 -12.70 -50.47
N THR A 546 28.56 -12.43 -49.34
CA THR A 546 27.45 -11.48 -49.26
C THR A 546 27.91 -10.03 -49.41
N THR A 547 27.07 -9.19 -50.03
CA THR A 547 27.36 -7.75 -50.19
C THR A 547 27.54 -7.05 -48.84
N ALA A 548 26.75 -7.44 -47.83
CA ALA A 548 26.85 -6.90 -46.47
C ALA A 548 28.21 -7.20 -45.82
N PHE A 549 28.74 -8.42 -45.95
CA PHE A 549 30.06 -8.77 -45.44
C PHE A 549 31.18 -8.01 -46.16
N LYS A 550 31.08 -7.84 -47.48
CA LYS A 550 32.05 -7.07 -48.26
C LYS A 550 32.08 -5.59 -47.84
N VAL A 551 30.91 -4.98 -47.64
CA VAL A 551 30.81 -3.60 -47.10
C VAL A 551 31.42 -3.52 -45.70
N PHE A 552 31.05 -4.41 -44.79
CA PHE A 552 31.62 -4.47 -43.44
C PHE A 552 33.16 -4.61 -43.44
N ALA A 553 33.71 -5.54 -44.24
CA ALA A 553 35.15 -5.77 -44.33
C ALA A 553 35.90 -4.57 -44.92
N ILE A 554 35.31 -3.85 -45.89
CA ILE A 554 35.91 -2.62 -46.44
C ILE A 554 35.86 -1.50 -45.40
N SER A 555 34.70 -1.26 -44.77
CA SER A 555 34.56 -0.24 -43.72
C SER A 555 35.51 -0.47 -42.55
N ASN A 556 35.74 -1.70 -42.13
CA ASN A 556 36.67 -2.05 -41.05
C ASN A 556 38.15 -2.15 -41.46
N ASN A 557 38.49 -1.91 -42.73
CA ASN A 557 39.87 -1.65 -43.16
C ASN A 557 40.14 -0.16 -43.40
N ILE A 558 39.08 0.68 -43.39
CA ILE A 558 39.16 2.14 -43.56
C ILE A 558 39.12 2.86 -42.20
N ALA A 559 38.39 2.29 -41.24
CA ALA A 559 38.38 2.69 -39.82
C ALA A 559 39.58 2.11 -39.06
#